data_AF-A0A4Y2MP33-F1
#
_entry.id   AF-A0A4Y2MP33-F1
#
_cell.length_a   1.000
_cell.length_b   1.000
_cell.length_c   1.000
_cell.angle_alpha   90.00
_cell.angle_beta   90.00
_cell.angle_gamma   90.00
#
_symmetry.space_group_name_H-M   'P 1'
#
loop_
_entity.id
_entity.type
_entity.pdbx_description
1 polymer ?
#
loop_
_entity_poly.entity_id
_entity_poly.type
_entity_poly.pdbx_seq_one_letter_code
_entity_poly.pdbx_strand_id
1 'polypeptide(L)'
;MYLFLEQDIRDGVSTVTKRYARANNKYMPNFDSSNPSKYIMYYDANNLYGWSMSQALPLENFQWESPELWDEERILQIPDEGETGFIFVDLEYPKEIQDTHNCLLVVAEKLKKDKSMLTLSIKFSR
;
A
#
# COMPACT_ATOMS: atom_id res chain seq x y z
N MET A 1 -19.71 8.05 11.31
CA MET A 1 -18.27 8.37 11.24
C MET A 1 -17.41 7.34 11.96
N TYR A 2 -17.63 7.07 13.25
CA TYR A 2 -16.89 6.01 13.97
C TYR A 2 -16.92 4.65 13.25
N LEU A 3 -18.11 4.11 12.95
CA LEU A 3 -18.24 2.82 12.24
C LEU A 3 -17.66 2.84 10.82
N PHE A 4 -17.65 4.00 10.17
CA PHE A 4 -17.06 4.18 8.85
C PHE A 4 -15.53 4.01 8.94
N LEU A 5 -14.89 4.76 9.83
CA LEU A 5 -13.45 4.66 10.09
C LEU A 5 -13.06 3.25 10.57
N GLU A 6 -13.82 2.65 11.49
CA GLU A 6 -13.53 1.30 12.02
C GLU A 6 -13.56 0.23 10.91
N GLN A 7 -14.51 0.32 9.98
CA GLN A 7 -14.60 -0.61 8.85
C GLN A 7 -13.41 -0.46 7.89
N ASP A 8 -12.84 0.73 7.80
CA ASP A 8 -11.75 1.07 6.89
C ASP A 8 -10.35 0.91 7.48
N ILE A 9 -10.21 0.66 8.77
CA ILE A 9 -8.93 0.25 9.37
C ILE A 9 -8.40 -1.02 8.67
N ARG A 10 -7.11 -0.99 8.32
CA ARG A 10 -6.35 -2.10 7.74
C ARG A 10 -5.07 -2.32 8.55
N ASP A 11 -4.59 -3.55 8.55
CA ASP A 11 -3.31 -3.91 9.14
C ASP A 11 -2.15 -3.68 8.16
N GLY A 12 -0.95 -4.16 8.53
CA GLY A 12 0.24 -4.07 7.71
C GLY A 12 0.05 -4.60 6.27
N VAL A 13 0.68 -3.90 5.33
CA VAL A 13 0.66 -4.23 3.91
C VAL A 13 1.69 -5.32 3.62
N SER A 14 1.27 -6.41 2.98
CA SER A 14 2.16 -7.49 2.53
C SER A 14 1.86 -7.85 1.08
N THR A 15 2.80 -7.57 0.18
CA THR A 15 2.67 -7.84 -1.26
C THR A 15 3.89 -8.57 -1.82
N VAL A 16 3.66 -9.38 -2.85
CA VAL A 16 4.72 -10.04 -3.63
C VAL A 16 4.59 -9.58 -5.08
N THR A 17 5.35 -8.54 -5.44
CA THR A 17 5.35 -7.98 -6.80
C THR A 17 6.13 -8.84 -7.80
N LYS A 18 7.15 -9.55 -7.32
CA LYS A 18 7.97 -10.47 -8.12
C LYS A 18 8.28 -11.72 -7.33
N ARG A 19 7.79 -12.88 -7.81
CA ARG A 19 7.95 -14.18 -7.13
C ARG A 19 9.40 -14.66 -7.05
N TYR A 20 10.23 -14.28 -8.01
CA TYR A 20 11.63 -14.69 -8.04
C TYR A 20 12.52 -13.59 -8.63
N ALA A 21 13.56 -13.23 -7.90
CA ALA A 21 14.63 -12.36 -8.35
C ALA A 21 15.97 -12.99 -7.98
N ARG A 22 16.94 -12.88 -8.89
CA ARG A 22 18.32 -13.33 -8.67
C ARG A 22 19.26 -12.17 -8.94
N ALA A 23 20.14 -11.90 -7.99
CA ALA A 23 21.21 -10.93 -8.16
C ALA A 23 22.22 -11.42 -9.20
N ASN A 24 22.74 -10.50 -10.02
CA ASN A 24 23.84 -10.72 -10.95
C ASN A 24 24.77 -9.52 -10.85
N ASN A 25 25.64 -9.46 -9.87
CA ASN A 25 26.57 -8.36 -9.73
C ASN A 25 27.97 -8.87 -9.41
N LYS A 26 28.97 -8.00 -9.62
CA LYS A 26 30.40 -8.33 -9.51
C LYS A 26 30.84 -8.87 -8.15
N TYR A 27 30.02 -8.72 -7.11
CA TYR A 27 30.32 -9.22 -5.76
C TYR A 27 29.82 -10.66 -5.54
N MET A 28 29.07 -11.22 -6.51
CA MET A 28 28.56 -12.60 -6.45
C MET A 28 29.59 -13.59 -7.01
N PRO A 29 29.74 -14.79 -6.41
CA PRO A 29 30.70 -15.80 -6.86
C PRO A 29 30.40 -16.35 -8.26
N ASN A 30 29.14 -16.24 -8.70
CA ASN A 30 28.65 -16.74 -9.99
C ASN A 30 28.27 -15.58 -10.95
N PHE A 31 28.94 -14.43 -10.84
CA PHE A 31 28.70 -13.28 -11.72
C PHE A 31 28.93 -13.65 -13.18
N ASP A 32 27.97 -13.27 -14.03
CA ASP A 32 28.06 -13.47 -15.47
C ASP A 32 28.05 -12.11 -16.17
N SER A 33 29.20 -11.77 -16.78
CA SER A 33 29.41 -10.50 -17.49
C SER A 33 28.65 -10.40 -18.80
N SER A 34 28.13 -11.51 -19.33
CA SER A 34 27.27 -11.50 -20.52
C SER A 34 25.85 -11.00 -20.21
N ASN A 35 25.47 -11.03 -18.92
CA ASN A 35 24.16 -10.62 -18.45
C ASN A 35 24.21 -9.23 -17.78
N PRO A 36 23.10 -8.45 -17.81
CA PRO A 36 23.02 -7.17 -17.14
C PRO A 36 23.30 -7.27 -15.64
N SER A 37 23.94 -6.25 -15.06
CA SER A 37 24.15 -6.17 -13.62
C SER A 37 22.82 -5.99 -12.88
N LYS A 38 22.57 -6.82 -11.87
CA LYS A 38 21.37 -6.82 -11.02
C LYS A 38 21.75 -6.87 -9.54
N TYR A 39 21.21 -5.92 -8.79
CA TYR A 39 21.32 -5.86 -7.33
C TYR A 39 19.93 -6.06 -6.72
N ILE A 40 19.89 -6.69 -5.54
CA ILE A 40 18.66 -6.82 -4.74
C ILE A 40 18.92 -6.00 -3.48
N MET A 41 18.02 -5.07 -3.19
CA MET A 41 18.09 -4.21 -2.02
C MET A 41 17.07 -4.69 -0.99
N TYR A 42 17.45 -4.62 0.28
CA TYR A 42 16.55 -4.84 1.40
C TYR A 42 16.51 -3.56 2.23
N TYR A 43 15.30 -3.04 2.43
CA TYR A 43 15.04 -1.88 3.25
C TYR A 43 14.14 -2.29 4.41
N ASP A 44 14.49 -1.83 5.59
CA ASP A 44 13.76 -2.07 6.83
C ASP A 44 13.61 -0.75 7.57
N ALA A 45 12.37 -0.41 7.92
CA ALA A 45 12.07 0.81 8.64
C ALA A 45 12.11 0.52 10.15
N ASN A 46 13.07 1.13 10.85
CA ASN A 46 13.16 1.04 12.30
C ASN A 46 11.95 1.70 12.95
N ASN A 47 11.16 0.93 13.71
CA ASN A 47 9.99 1.43 14.45
C ASN A 47 8.96 2.17 13.57
N LEU A 48 8.51 1.52 12.50
CA LEU A 48 7.55 2.09 11.55
C LEU A 48 6.31 2.69 12.23
N TYR A 49 5.64 1.94 13.13
CA TYR A 49 4.47 2.45 13.85
C TYR A 49 4.80 3.63 14.76
N GLY A 50 5.95 3.62 15.45
CA GLY A 50 6.38 4.75 16.28
C GLY A 50 6.63 6.02 15.48
N TRP A 51 7.24 5.88 14.30
CA TRP A 51 7.39 6.99 13.38
C TRP A 51 6.04 7.53 12.90
N SER A 52 5.11 6.64 12.50
CA SER A 52 3.74 7.02 12.12
C SER A 52 2.97 7.71 13.26
N MET A 53 3.14 7.26 14.50
CA MET A 53 2.54 7.90 15.69
C MET A 53 3.14 9.29 16.00
N SER A 54 4.29 9.61 15.41
CA SER A 54 4.93 10.92 15.57
C SER A 54 4.49 11.92 14.48
N GLN A 55 3.70 11.48 13.50
CA GLN A 55 3.13 12.35 12.46
C GLN A 55 1.84 13.02 12.95
N ALA A 56 1.31 13.98 12.20
CA ALA A 56 -0.02 14.54 12.46
C ALA A 56 -1.10 13.45 12.38
N LEU A 57 -1.84 13.22 13.49
CA LEU A 57 -2.90 12.22 13.58
C LEU A 57 -4.25 12.89 13.82
N PRO A 58 -5.34 12.38 13.22
CA PRO A 58 -6.67 12.91 13.46
C PRO A 58 -7.12 12.55 14.88
N LEU A 59 -7.57 13.56 15.64
CA LEU A 59 -7.92 13.42 17.06
C LEU A 59 -9.43 13.56 17.31
N GLU A 60 -10.03 14.63 16.81
CA GLU A 60 -11.40 15.02 17.14
C GLU A 60 -12.04 15.89 16.05
N ASN A 61 -13.28 16.34 16.27
CA ASN A 61 -14.03 17.26 15.40
C ASN A 61 -14.21 16.79 13.96
N PHE A 62 -14.28 15.47 13.77
CA PHE A 62 -14.65 14.90 12.48
C PHE A 62 -16.01 15.43 12.03
N GLN A 63 -16.11 15.86 10.78
CA GLN A 63 -17.34 16.34 10.15
C GLN A 63 -17.40 15.91 8.69
N TRP A 64 -18.61 15.74 8.17
CA TRP A 64 -18.80 15.54 6.73
C TRP A 64 -18.79 16.88 6.02
N GLU A 65 -18.06 16.97 4.92
CA GLU A 65 -18.02 18.16 4.05
C GLU A 65 -18.75 17.91 2.74
N SER A 66 -19.20 18.99 2.11
CA SER A 66 -19.84 18.92 0.80
C SER A 66 -18.80 18.61 -0.29
N PRO A 67 -18.98 17.55 -1.10
CA PRO A 67 -18.04 17.22 -2.17
C PRO A 67 -17.80 18.35 -3.17
N GLU A 68 -18.80 19.22 -3.36
CA GLU A 68 -18.78 20.34 -4.30
C GLU A 68 -17.77 21.44 -3.92
N LEU A 69 -17.24 21.40 -2.69
CA LEU A 69 -16.21 22.32 -2.22
C LEU A 69 -14.80 21.92 -2.65
N TRP A 70 -14.62 20.70 -3.15
CA TRP A 70 -13.31 20.11 -3.41
C TRP A 70 -13.14 19.80 -4.89
N ASP A 71 -12.02 20.25 -5.43
CA ASP A 71 -11.51 19.92 -6.76
C ASP A 71 -10.06 19.46 -6.66
N GLU A 72 -9.51 18.91 -7.74
CA GLU A 72 -8.15 18.37 -7.77
C GLU A 72 -7.11 19.42 -7.35
N GLU A 73 -7.26 20.66 -7.80
CA GLU A 73 -6.32 21.75 -7.51
C GLU A 73 -6.28 22.06 -6.02
N ARG A 74 -7.45 22.16 -5.37
CA ARG A 74 -7.55 22.38 -3.92
C ARG A 74 -6.98 21.21 -3.12
N ILE A 75 -7.25 19.98 -3.56
CA ILE A 75 -6.73 18.78 -2.89
C ILE A 75 -5.20 18.78 -2.91
N LEU A 76 -4.59 19.08 -4.06
CA LEU A 76 -3.14 19.12 -4.22
C LEU A 76 -2.45 20.26 -3.45
N GLN A 77 -3.22 21.26 -3.00
CA GLN A 77 -2.71 22.39 -2.21
C GLN A 77 -2.82 22.15 -0.69
N ILE A 78 -3.41 21.04 -0.24
CA ILE A 78 -3.50 20.70 1.18
C ILE A 78 -2.06 20.45 1.72
N PRO A 79 -1.65 21.12 2.80
CA PRO A 79 -0.34 20.90 3.40
C PRO A 79 -0.28 19.54 4.12
N ASP A 80 0.82 18.81 3.96
CA ASP A 80 1.04 17.51 4.60
C ASP A 80 0.96 17.59 6.15
N GLU A 81 1.44 18.69 6.72
CA GLU A 81 1.50 18.93 8.18
C GLU A 81 0.52 20.02 8.62
N GLY A 82 -0.68 20.05 8.00
CA GLY A 82 -1.74 20.98 8.36
C GLY A 82 -2.41 20.68 9.71
N GLU A 83 -3.05 21.69 10.31
CA GLU A 83 -3.88 21.52 11.52
C GLU A 83 -5.14 20.68 11.24
N THR A 84 -5.62 20.68 10.00
CA THR A 84 -6.82 19.96 9.56
C THR A 84 -6.46 18.91 8.51
N GLY A 85 -6.83 17.66 8.76
CA GLY A 85 -6.70 16.55 7.81
C GLY A 85 -8.01 16.25 7.08
N PHE A 86 -7.91 15.66 5.89
CA PHE A 86 -9.05 15.31 5.04
C PHE A 86 -8.99 13.85 4.60
N ILE A 87 -10.14 13.19 4.52
CA ILE A 87 -10.27 11.81 4.01
C ILE A 87 -11.21 11.86 2.80
N PHE A 88 -10.71 11.47 1.63
CA PHE A 88 -11.48 11.35 0.40
C PHE A 88 -11.80 9.87 0.15
N VAL A 89 -13.07 9.55 -0.02
CA VAL A 89 -13.59 8.18 0.08
C VAL A 89 -14.00 7.58 -1.26
N ASP A 90 -14.31 8.42 -2.23
CA ASP A 90 -14.74 8.00 -3.55
C ASP A 90 -13.57 8.05 -4.53
N LEU A 91 -13.33 6.93 -5.21
CA LEU A 91 -12.31 6.80 -6.24
C LEU A 91 -12.84 5.94 -7.38
N GLU A 92 -12.80 6.47 -8.59
CA GLU A 92 -12.97 5.67 -9.79
C GLU A 92 -11.60 5.15 -10.24
N TYR A 93 -11.50 3.83 -10.39
CA TYR A 93 -10.26 3.18 -10.81
C TYR A 93 -10.39 2.68 -12.25
N PRO A 94 -9.72 3.33 -13.23
CA PRO A 94 -9.85 2.95 -14.64
C PRO A 94 -9.41 1.50 -14.89
N LYS A 95 -10.21 0.76 -15.66
CA LYS A 95 -9.93 -0.66 -15.95
C LYS A 95 -8.66 -0.83 -16.77
N GLU A 96 -8.32 0.16 -17.59
CA GLU A 96 -7.20 0.15 -18.51
C GLU A 96 -5.85 0.07 -17.78
N ILE A 97 -5.78 0.58 -16.55
CA ILE A 97 -4.56 0.59 -15.73
C ILE A 97 -4.51 -0.53 -14.69
N GLN A 98 -5.59 -1.31 -14.55
CA GLN A 98 -5.71 -2.36 -13.53
C GLN A 98 -4.64 -3.44 -13.66
N ASP A 99 -4.41 -3.93 -14.87
CA ASP A 99 -3.40 -4.97 -15.10
C ASP A 99 -1.98 -4.46 -14.87
N THR A 100 -1.70 -3.22 -15.28
CA THR A 100 -0.39 -2.57 -15.08
C THR A 100 -0.08 -2.39 -13.59
N HIS A 101 -1.09 -2.12 -12.77
CA HIS A 101 -0.97 -1.87 -11.34
C HIS A 101 -1.34 -3.08 -10.47
N ASN A 102 -1.50 -4.28 -11.04
CA ASN A 102 -1.94 -5.48 -10.32
C ASN A 102 -1.02 -5.86 -9.12
N CYS A 103 0.21 -5.34 -9.11
CA CYS A 103 1.17 -5.52 -8.02
C CYS A 103 1.18 -4.40 -6.97
N LEU A 104 0.41 -3.32 -7.17
CA LEU A 104 0.31 -2.16 -6.29
C LEU A 104 -1.00 -2.24 -5.50
N LEU A 105 -0.90 -2.20 -4.18
CA LEU A 105 -2.07 -2.24 -3.28
C LEU A 105 -2.63 -0.83 -3.06
N VAL A 106 -2.96 -0.13 -4.15
CA VAL A 106 -3.42 1.28 -4.07
C VAL A 106 -4.85 1.37 -3.50
N VAL A 107 -5.70 0.39 -3.83
CA VAL A 107 -7.14 0.40 -3.48
C VAL A 107 -7.60 -1.02 -3.13
N ALA A 108 -6.95 -1.65 -2.14
CA ALA A 108 -7.25 -3.03 -1.78
C ALA A 108 -8.61 -3.17 -1.06
N GLU A 109 -9.54 -3.88 -1.67
CA GLU A 109 -10.86 -4.15 -1.08
C GLU A 109 -10.79 -5.18 0.05
N LYS A 110 -11.54 -4.95 1.13
CA LYS A 110 -11.69 -5.92 2.23
C LYS A 110 -12.64 -7.03 1.80
N LEU A 111 -12.09 -8.08 1.19
CA LEU A 111 -12.86 -9.24 0.75
C LEU A 111 -13.11 -10.22 1.91
N LYS A 112 -14.38 -10.56 2.15
CA LYS A 112 -14.74 -11.75 2.95
C LYS A 112 -14.46 -12.99 2.11
N LYS A 113 -13.42 -13.74 2.48
CA LYS A 113 -13.03 -14.96 1.74
C LYS A 113 -14.11 -16.03 1.90
N ASP A 114 -14.63 -16.52 0.77
CA ASP A 114 -15.38 -17.77 0.72
C ASP A 114 -14.41 -18.96 0.58
N LYS A 115 -14.81 -20.16 1.03
CA LYS A 115 -13.98 -21.37 0.93
C LYS A 115 -13.58 -21.69 -0.52
N SER A 116 -14.40 -21.30 -1.49
CA SER A 116 -14.09 -21.45 -2.93
C SER A 116 -12.91 -20.61 -3.41
N MET A 117 -12.53 -19.55 -2.68
CA MET A 117 -11.44 -18.63 -3.02
C MET A 117 -10.07 -19.11 -2.50
N LEU A 118 -10.04 -20.18 -1.71
CA LEU A 118 -8.81 -20.76 -1.18
C LEU A 118 -8.25 -21.75 -2.20
N THR A 119 -7.05 -21.49 -2.73
CA THR A 119 -6.31 -22.46 -3.55
C THR A 119 -5.27 -23.19 -2.69
N LEU A 120 -5.23 -24.53 -2.85
CA LEU A 120 -4.30 -25.55 -2.33
C LEU A 120 -3.50 -25.21 -1.06
N SER A 121 -3.84 -25.91 0.03
CA SER A 121 -3.10 -25.96 1.28
C SER A 121 -1.71 -26.58 1.10
N ILE A 122 -0.67 -25.87 1.55
CA ILE A 122 0.69 -26.40 1.56
C ILE A 122 0.87 -27.26 2.81
N LYS A 123 1.13 -28.56 2.61
CA LYS A 123 1.48 -29.50 3.67
C LYS A 123 3.01 -29.57 3.77
N PHE A 124 3.57 -29.16 4.90
CA PHE A 124 4.99 -29.37 5.21
C PHE A 124 5.14 -30.40 6.33
N SER A 125 6.09 -31.32 6.18
CA SER A 125 6.57 -32.20 7.26
C SER A 125 7.84 -31.61 7.85
N ARG A 126 8.02 -31.76 9.17
CA ARG A 126 9.32 -31.55 9.82
C ARG A 126 10.30 -32.64 9.41
#